data_AF-A0A6B9VMZ7-F1
#
_entry.id   AF-A0A6B9VMZ7-F1
#
_cell.length_a   1.000
_cell.length_b   1.000
_cell.length_c   1.000
_cell.angle_alpha   90.00
_cell.angle_beta   90.00
_cell.angle_gamma   90.00
#
_symmetry.space_group_name_H-M   'P 1'
#
loop_
_entity.id
_entity.type
_entity.pdbx_description
1 polymer ?
#
loop_
_entity_poly.entity_id
_entity_poly.type
_entity_poly.pdbx_seq_one_letter_code
_entity_poly.pdbx_strand_id
1 'polypeptide(L)'
;SNLYDNTLIVCDFKTGHFWTVTDQTMAPVHAESQVTVNGYYNKLPWGISATPSIKRSLTNGVSRIYYAPVASFGLYTVPTDLLWNPATIYNHSDFDLVGYRGCYSQSFFQNIHSPANVMFIQQMLANEIRCWNVDHHLNSDNVGVIFQGENDARVSDMTIDTDEFLWFFSGQFFNTYASDNPITIHKINTR
;
A
#
# COMPACT_ATOMS: atom_id res chain seq x y z
N SER A 1 6.61 -6.95 3.29
CA SER A 1 6.22 -6.22 4.52
C SER A 1 5.38 -7.14 5.39
N ASN A 2 5.21 -6.81 6.68
CA ASN A 2 4.31 -7.51 7.58
C ASN A 2 3.24 -6.52 8.08
N LEU A 3 2.00 -6.77 7.69
CA LEU A 3 0.82 -5.96 8.01
C LEU A 3 0.43 -6.01 9.50
N TYR A 4 0.75 -7.10 10.20
CA TYR A 4 0.37 -7.29 11.60
C TYR A 4 1.32 -6.54 12.54
N ASP A 5 2.62 -6.64 12.26
CA ASP A 5 3.65 -6.05 13.11
C ASP A 5 4.05 -4.64 12.64
N ASN A 6 3.49 -4.17 11.52
CA ASN A 6 3.78 -2.88 10.90
C ASN A 6 5.27 -2.72 10.54
N THR A 7 5.85 -3.73 9.91
CA THR A 7 7.30 -3.78 9.65
C THR A 7 7.68 -4.06 8.20
N LEU A 8 8.86 -3.58 7.82
CA LEU A 8 9.57 -4.03 6.64
C LEU A 8 10.53 -5.15 7.02
N ILE A 9 10.50 -6.24 6.27
CA ILE A 9 11.48 -7.33 6.40
C ILE A 9 12.44 -7.18 5.22
N VAL A 10 13.72 -7.02 5.52
CA VAL A 10 14.79 -6.94 4.52
C VAL A 10 15.51 -8.27 4.50
N CYS A 11 15.73 -8.82 3.32
CA CYS A 11 16.42 -10.09 3.11
C CYS A 11 17.64 -9.86 2.22
N ASP A 12 18.81 -10.23 2.72
CA ASP A 12 20.01 -10.38 1.90
C ASP A 12 20.08 -11.83 1.39
N PHE A 13 19.68 -12.02 0.14
CA PHE A 13 19.69 -13.33 -0.51
C PHE A 13 21.08 -13.96 -0.64
N LYS A 14 22.16 -13.16 -0.65
CA LYS A 14 23.52 -13.70 -0.80
C LYS A 14 23.99 -14.38 0.48
N THR A 15 23.62 -13.83 1.63
CA THR A 15 23.99 -14.35 2.95
C THR A 15 22.88 -15.20 3.57
N GLY A 16 21.64 -15.10 3.08
CA GLY A 16 20.46 -15.73 3.67
C GLY A 16 20.00 -15.06 4.96
N HIS A 17 20.55 -13.89 5.28
CA HIS A 17 20.21 -13.15 6.50
C HIS A 17 19.01 -12.24 6.26
N PHE A 18 18.17 -12.10 7.29
CA PHE A 18 17.06 -11.16 7.28
C PHE A 18 17.04 -10.33 8.57
N TRP A 19 16.52 -9.11 8.47
CA TRP A 19 16.28 -8.24 9.60
C TRP A 19 15.01 -7.45 9.40
N THR A 20 14.53 -6.87 10.49
CA THR A 20 13.30 -6.10 10.53
C THR A 20 13.63 -4.62 10.66
N VAL A 21 12.94 -3.80 9.88
CA VAL A 21 12.99 -2.34 9.94
C VAL A 21 11.61 -1.86 10.39
N THR A 22 11.60 -0.97 11.37
CA THR A 22 10.38 -0.42 11.96
C THR A 22 10.47 1.09 12.04
N ASP A 23 9.38 1.77 11.69
CA ASP A 23 9.21 3.19 11.90
C ASP A 23 7.73 3.51 12.15
N GLN A 24 7.45 4.60 12.85
CA GLN A 24 6.08 5.01 13.18
C GLN A 24 5.22 5.27 11.93
N THR A 25 5.81 5.68 10.81
CA THR A 25 5.13 5.87 9.53
C THR A 25 4.57 4.57 8.93
N MET A 26 4.98 3.40 9.44
CA MET A 26 4.46 2.11 9.02
C MET A 26 3.19 1.70 9.79
N ALA A 27 2.89 2.38 10.90
CA ALA A 27 1.70 2.12 11.70
C ALA A 27 0.44 2.72 11.04
N PRO A 28 -0.76 2.18 11.33
CA PRO A 28 -2.01 2.74 10.82
C PRO A 28 -2.28 4.15 11.36
N VAL A 29 -2.78 5.05 10.51
CA VAL A 29 -3.34 6.32 10.96
C VAL A 29 -4.81 6.07 11.35
N HIS A 30 -5.09 5.97 12.65
CA HIS A 30 -6.42 5.59 13.14
C HIS A 30 -7.55 6.50 12.64
N ALA A 31 -7.30 7.79 12.47
CA ALA A 31 -8.28 8.74 11.91
C ALA A 31 -8.64 8.43 10.45
N GLU A 32 -7.71 7.82 9.70
CA GLU A 32 -7.84 7.48 8.28
C GLU A 32 -8.23 6.00 8.07
N SER A 33 -8.51 5.26 9.16
CA SER A 33 -8.90 3.83 9.10
C SER A 33 -10.36 3.59 8.72
N GLN A 34 -11.17 4.65 8.62
CA GLN A 34 -12.61 4.54 8.41
C GLN A 34 -12.93 4.23 6.96
N VAL A 35 -13.75 3.20 6.73
CA VAL A 35 -14.19 2.79 5.40
C VAL A 35 -15.68 2.48 5.40
N THR A 36 -16.35 2.80 4.31
CA THR A 36 -17.75 2.41 4.08
C THR A 36 -17.81 1.54 2.85
N VAL A 37 -18.24 0.29 3.03
CA VAL A 37 -18.39 -0.68 1.95
C VAL A 37 -19.84 -1.12 1.95
N ASN A 38 -20.54 -0.95 0.82
CA ASN A 38 -21.94 -1.32 0.63
C ASN A 38 -22.88 -0.74 1.71
N GLY A 39 -22.62 0.49 2.17
CA GLY A 39 -23.40 1.16 3.21
C GLY A 39 -23.05 0.77 4.65
N TYR A 40 -22.19 -0.23 4.86
CA TYR A 40 -21.75 -0.64 6.20
C TYR A 40 -20.44 0.06 6.58
N TYR A 41 -20.46 0.69 7.76
CA TYR A 41 -19.28 1.30 8.35
C TYR A 41 -18.35 0.24 8.94
N ASN A 42 -17.07 0.33 8.57
CA ASN A 42 -16.01 -0.53 9.09
C ASN A 42 -14.75 0.30 9.41
N LYS A 43 -13.85 -0.31 10.19
CA LYS A 43 -12.51 0.22 10.43
C LYS A 43 -11.48 -0.79 9.95
N LEU A 44 -10.54 -0.34 9.13
CA LEU A 44 -9.39 -1.12 8.67
C LEU A 44 -8.11 -0.49 9.22
N PRO A 45 -7.76 -0.68 10.51
CA PRO A 45 -6.56 -0.10 11.12
C PRO A 45 -5.32 -0.93 10.75
N TRP A 46 -5.06 -1.09 9.46
CA TRP A 46 -3.95 -1.89 8.95
C TRP A 46 -2.76 -0.99 8.62
N GLY A 47 -1.56 -1.39 9.06
CA GLY A 47 -0.34 -0.65 8.80
C GLY A 47 0.20 -0.87 7.40
N ILE A 48 1.52 -0.86 7.27
CA ILE A 48 2.23 -0.89 5.98
C ILE A 48 1.64 -1.91 5.00
N SER A 49 1.29 -1.43 3.82
CA SER A 49 0.72 -2.23 2.73
C SER A 49 1.64 -3.37 2.28
N ALA A 50 1.04 -4.36 1.60
CA ALA A 50 1.73 -5.56 1.13
C ALA A 50 2.77 -5.27 0.02
N THR A 51 2.66 -4.13 -0.66
CA THR A 51 3.42 -3.81 -1.88
C THR A 51 4.26 -2.52 -1.76
N PRO A 52 5.26 -2.44 -0.86
CA PRO A 52 6.28 -1.41 -0.99
C PRO A 52 6.91 -1.47 -2.38
N SER A 53 6.95 -0.35 -3.10
CA SER A 53 7.42 -0.28 -4.49
C SER A 53 8.81 0.36 -4.56
N ILE A 54 9.69 -0.18 -5.40
CA ILE A 54 11.07 0.32 -5.54
C ILE A 54 11.18 1.22 -6.79
N LYS A 55 11.45 2.51 -6.60
CA LYS A 55 11.97 3.39 -7.66
C LYS A 55 13.45 3.10 -7.83
N ARG A 56 13.82 2.39 -8.90
CA ARG A 56 15.22 2.12 -9.21
C ARG A 56 15.89 3.39 -9.69
N SER A 57 17.09 3.67 -9.18
CA SER A 57 17.94 4.70 -9.79
C SER A 57 18.46 4.20 -11.13
N LEU A 58 18.24 4.97 -12.20
CA LEU A 58 18.72 4.65 -13.55
C LEU A 58 20.18 5.07 -13.78
N THR A 59 20.76 5.88 -12.88
CA THR A 59 22.11 6.44 -13.02
C THR A 59 22.91 6.27 -11.72
N ASN A 60 23.41 5.06 -11.44
CA ASN A 60 24.31 4.71 -10.30
C ASN A 60 23.96 5.33 -8.93
N GLY A 61 22.72 5.77 -8.74
CA GLY A 61 22.27 6.47 -7.55
C GLY A 61 21.55 5.55 -6.58
N VAL A 62 21.17 6.12 -5.45
CA VAL A 62 20.42 5.40 -4.42
C VAL A 62 18.98 5.21 -4.88
N SER A 63 18.52 3.95 -4.89
CA SER A 63 17.11 3.64 -5.17
C SER A 63 16.25 4.01 -3.96
N ARG A 64 14.95 4.18 -4.16
CA ARG A 64 14.03 4.49 -3.05
C ARG A 64 12.91 3.48 -2.98
N ILE A 65 12.55 3.08 -1.76
CA ILE A 65 11.31 2.36 -1.50
C ILE A 65 10.24 3.40 -1.22
N TYR A 66 9.08 3.22 -1.82
CA TYR A 66 7.86 3.93 -1.50
C TYR A 66 6.89 2.97 -0.84
N TYR A 67 6.22 3.43 0.21
CA TYR A 67 5.26 2.62 0.96
C TYR A 67 4.20 3.51 1.60
N ALA A 68 3.11 2.89 2.00
CA ALA A 68 2.07 3.54 2.79
C ALA A 68 1.41 2.50 3.71
N PRO A 69 1.00 2.88 4.92
CA PRO A 69 -0.03 2.15 5.65
C PRO A 69 -1.31 2.05 4.83
N VAL A 70 -2.02 0.92 4.93
CA VAL A 70 -3.34 0.77 4.31
C VAL A 70 -4.31 1.80 4.90
N ALA A 71 -4.27 1.95 6.22
CA ALA A 71 -4.98 2.99 6.95
C ALA A 71 -4.26 4.35 6.85
N SER A 72 -3.93 4.79 5.64
CA SER A 72 -3.44 6.14 5.43
C SER A 72 -3.71 6.70 4.04
N PHE A 73 -3.82 8.03 3.97
CA PHE A 73 -3.81 8.81 2.73
C PHE A 73 -2.40 9.27 2.31
N GLY A 74 -1.43 9.19 3.22
CA GLY A 74 -0.04 9.57 3.01
C GLY A 74 0.73 8.51 2.22
N LEU A 75 1.74 8.98 1.47
CA LEU A 75 2.78 8.13 0.88
C LEU A 75 4.12 8.50 1.50
N TYR A 76 4.91 7.50 1.84
CA TYR A 76 6.21 7.66 2.47
C TYR A 76 7.31 7.06 1.59
N THR A 77 8.55 7.48 1.81
CA THR A 77 9.70 6.94 1.08
C THR A 77 10.97 6.89 1.92
N VAL A 78 11.76 5.85 1.71
CA VAL A 78 13.05 5.64 2.37
C VAL A 78 14.12 5.24 1.33
N PRO A 79 15.36 5.77 1.43
CA PRO A 79 16.50 5.32 0.63
C PRO A 79 16.84 3.84 0.87
N THR A 80 17.19 3.08 -0.17
CA THR A 80 17.49 1.65 -0.04
C THR A 80 18.81 1.36 0.68
N ASP A 81 19.78 2.26 0.57
CA ASP A 81 21.11 2.12 1.18
C ASP A 81 21.07 2.13 2.72
N LEU A 82 20.15 2.90 3.31
CA LEU A 82 19.88 2.87 4.74
C LEU A 82 19.43 1.48 5.18
N LEU A 83 18.60 0.82 4.37
CA LEU A 83 17.97 -0.45 4.72
C LEU A 83 18.90 -1.65 4.59
N TRP A 84 19.98 -1.56 3.82
CA TRP A 84 20.86 -2.70 3.49
C TRP A 84 21.81 -3.12 4.60
N ASN A 85 22.04 -2.26 5.58
CA ASN A 85 22.92 -2.58 6.70
C ASN A 85 22.08 -2.76 7.98
N PRO A 86 22.03 -3.98 8.56
CA PRO A 86 21.27 -4.22 9.79
C PRO A 86 21.81 -3.45 11.01
N ALA A 87 23.05 -2.94 10.95
CA ALA A 87 23.64 -2.10 11.99
C ALA A 87 23.32 -0.60 11.82
N THR A 88 22.66 -0.20 10.73
CA THR A 88 22.20 1.18 10.55
C THR A 88 21.19 1.52 11.63
N ILE A 89 21.44 2.63 12.33
CA ILE A 89 20.47 3.23 13.25
C ILE A 89 19.65 4.21 12.43
N TYR A 90 18.35 3.92 12.30
CA TYR A 90 17.41 4.77 11.60
C TYR A 90 16.89 5.86 12.53
N ASN A 91 16.79 7.08 12.00
CA ASN A 91 16.03 8.16 12.62
C ASN A 91 14.66 8.27 11.94
N HIS A 92 13.67 8.80 12.66
CA HIS A 92 12.36 9.06 12.08
C HIS A 92 12.42 9.96 10.84
N SER A 93 13.41 10.87 10.78
CA SER A 93 13.67 11.74 9.64
C SER A 93 14.14 11.02 8.37
N ASP A 94 14.47 9.73 8.44
CA ASP A 94 14.91 8.95 7.29
C ASP A 94 13.71 8.41 6.47
N PHE A 95 12.51 8.51 7.05
CA PHE A 95 11.24 8.05 6.48
C PHE A 95 10.40 9.25 6.07
N ASP A 96 10.64 9.73 4.84
CA ASP A 96 10.09 10.99 4.35
C ASP A 96 8.62 10.85 3.95
N LEU A 97 7.78 11.79 4.40
CA LEU A 97 6.45 11.99 3.81
C LEU A 97 6.59 12.62 2.42
N VAL A 98 6.11 11.92 1.41
CA VAL A 98 6.07 12.38 0.01
C VAL A 98 4.93 13.37 -0.20
N GLY A 99 3.78 13.10 0.41
CA GLY A 99 2.55 13.88 0.28
C GLY A 99 1.31 13.03 0.51
N TYR A 100 0.15 13.60 0.17
CA TYR A 100 -1.16 12.99 0.39
C TYR A 100 -1.88 12.75 -0.93
N ARG A 101 -2.46 11.55 -1.10
CA ARG A 101 -3.18 11.15 -2.32
C ARG A 101 -4.61 11.72 -2.40
N GLY A 102 -5.11 12.27 -1.29
CA GLY A 102 -6.48 12.79 -1.15
C GLY A 102 -7.30 12.01 -0.12
N CYS A 103 -8.51 12.49 0.20
CA CYS A 103 -9.39 11.79 1.13
C CYS A 103 -9.88 10.45 0.53
N TYR A 104 -10.10 9.46 1.40
CA TYR A 104 -10.63 8.13 1.03
C TYR A 104 -9.73 7.37 0.02
N SER A 105 -8.42 7.64 0.06
CA SER A 105 -7.43 7.07 -0.84
C SER A 105 -6.65 5.88 -0.25
N GLN A 106 -7.27 5.11 0.65
CA GLN A 106 -6.65 3.92 1.23
C GLN A 106 -6.34 2.90 0.12
N SER A 107 -5.20 2.22 0.26
CA SER A 107 -4.65 1.33 -0.77
C SER A 107 -3.94 0.12 -0.17
N PHE A 108 -4.05 -1.03 -0.84
CA PHE A 108 -3.24 -2.22 -0.57
C PHE A 108 -2.10 -2.41 -1.56
N PHE A 109 -2.35 -2.00 -2.80
CA PHE A 109 -1.54 -2.37 -3.95
C PHE A 109 -1.03 -1.13 -4.65
N GLN A 110 0.28 -1.06 -4.80
CA GLN A 110 0.94 -0.04 -5.59
C GLN A 110 2.16 -0.63 -6.28
N ASN A 111 2.48 -0.11 -7.46
CA ASN A 111 3.66 -0.47 -8.21
C ASN A 111 4.23 0.77 -8.89
N ILE A 112 5.53 0.75 -9.19
CA ILE A 112 6.19 1.87 -9.85
C ILE A 112 6.92 1.42 -11.11
N HIS A 113 6.58 2.06 -12.22
CA HIS A 113 7.32 1.97 -13.46
C HIS A 113 8.53 2.91 -13.38
N SER A 114 9.68 2.39 -12.99
CA SER A 114 10.89 3.20 -12.82
C SER A 114 11.35 3.93 -14.09
N PRO A 115 11.29 3.35 -15.31
CA PRO A 115 11.69 4.04 -16.53
C PRO A 115 10.84 5.29 -16.82
N ALA A 116 9.53 5.23 -16.60
CA ALA A 116 8.62 6.36 -16.85
C ALA A 116 8.41 7.26 -15.64
N ASN A 117 8.97 6.91 -14.47
CA ASN A 117 8.69 7.57 -13.19
C ASN A 117 7.20 7.65 -12.85
N VAL A 118 6.41 6.63 -13.20
CA VAL A 118 4.97 6.59 -12.90
C VAL A 118 4.68 5.52 -11.86
N MET A 119 4.04 5.93 -10.77
CA MET A 119 3.46 5.03 -9.78
C MET A 119 1.99 4.78 -10.08
N PHE A 120 1.58 3.52 -10.02
CA PHE A 120 0.18 3.08 -10.09
C PHE A 120 -0.27 2.66 -8.71
N ILE A 121 -1.47 3.08 -8.30
CA ILE A 121 -2.00 2.91 -6.94
C ILE A 121 -3.44 2.44 -7.04
N GLN A 122 -3.76 1.34 -6.39
CA GLN A 122 -5.12 0.86 -6.24
C GLN A 122 -5.85 1.69 -5.17
N GLN A 123 -6.98 2.31 -5.50
CA GLN A 123 -7.81 3.02 -4.52
C GLN A 123 -9.01 2.16 -4.14
N MET A 124 -9.00 1.66 -2.91
CA MET A 124 -9.90 0.61 -2.43
C MET A 124 -11.37 0.98 -2.49
N LEU A 125 -11.72 2.17 -1.98
CA LEU A 125 -13.11 2.60 -1.86
C LEU A 125 -13.69 3.10 -3.19
N ALA A 126 -12.88 3.81 -3.97
CA ALA A 126 -13.30 4.33 -5.27
C ALA A 126 -13.36 3.25 -6.37
N ASN A 127 -12.76 2.07 -6.11
CA ASN A 127 -12.57 1.03 -7.10
C ASN A 127 -11.81 1.52 -8.35
N GLU A 128 -10.76 2.30 -8.11
CA GLU A 128 -9.98 2.93 -9.17
C GLU A 128 -8.54 2.40 -9.16
N ILE A 129 -7.90 2.42 -10.32
CA ILE A 129 -6.44 2.48 -10.38
C ILE A 129 -6.07 3.91 -10.75
N ARG A 130 -5.24 4.50 -9.90
CA ARG A 130 -4.72 5.85 -10.05
C ARG A 130 -3.27 5.82 -10.50
N CYS A 131 -2.83 6.89 -11.14
CA CYS A 131 -1.43 7.07 -11.50
C CYS A 131 -0.90 8.41 -10.97
N TRP A 132 0.39 8.44 -10.68
CA TRP A 132 1.11 9.64 -10.24
C TRP A 132 2.53 9.62 -10.82
N ASN A 133 2.95 10.72 -11.44
CA ASN A 133 4.33 10.89 -11.84
C ASN A 133 5.16 11.34 -10.63
N VAL A 134 6.13 10.53 -10.22
CA VAL A 134 6.90 10.72 -8.99
C VAL A 134 7.83 11.94 -9.01
N ASP A 135 8.01 12.57 -10.16
CA ASP A 135 8.76 13.81 -10.32
C ASP A 135 7.91 15.06 -10.01
N HIS A 136 6.60 14.89 -9.77
CA HIS A 136 5.67 15.94 -9.34
C HIS A 136 5.31 15.81 -7.88
N HIS A 137 4.97 16.92 -7.22
CA HIS A 137 4.51 16.90 -5.83
C HIS A 137 3.23 16.05 -5.69
N LEU A 138 3.18 15.18 -4.68
CA LEU A 138 2.02 14.32 -4.47
C LEU A 138 0.89 15.07 -3.76
N ASN A 139 -0.14 15.40 -4.52
CA ASN A 139 -1.42 15.95 -4.05
C ASN A 139 -2.56 15.43 -4.94
N SER A 140 -3.82 15.70 -4.57
CA SER A 140 -5.00 15.26 -5.33
C SER A 140 -5.03 15.72 -6.78
N ASP A 141 -4.42 16.87 -7.09
CA ASP A 141 -4.46 17.48 -8.42
C ASP A 141 -3.45 16.84 -9.38
N ASN A 142 -2.40 16.22 -8.84
CA ASN A 142 -1.34 15.54 -9.60
C ASN A 142 -1.54 14.02 -9.69
N VAL A 143 -2.68 13.50 -9.24
CA VAL A 143 -3.02 12.07 -9.30
C VAL A 143 -4.15 11.87 -10.31
N GLY A 144 -3.86 11.11 -11.37
CA GLY A 144 -4.83 10.77 -12.40
C GLY A 144 -5.57 9.46 -12.12
N VAL A 145 -6.72 9.26 -12.77
CA VAL A 145 -7.44 7.97 -12.80
C VAL A 145 -7.20 7.33 -14.15
N ILE A 146 -6.71 6.09 -14.17
CA ILE A 146 -6.44 5.34 -15.41
C ILE A 146 -7.38 4.15 -15.61
N PHE A 147 -8.06 3.74 -14.55
CA PHE A 147 -9.04 2.68 -14.58
C PHE A 147 -10.11 2.96 -13.53
N GLN A 148 -11.37 2.77 -13.92
CA GLN A 148 -12.51 2.79 -13.05
C GLN A 148 -13.18 1.41 -13.14
N GLY A 149 -13.21 0.67 -12.03
CA GLY A 149 -13.84 -0.63 -12.00
C GLY A 149 -15.36 -0.52 -12.03
N GLU A 150 -15.97 -1.42 -12.79
CA GLU A 150 -17.42 -1.61 -12.84
C GLU A 150 -17.85 -2.64 -11.79
N ASN A 151 -19.02 -2.42 -11.17
CA ASN A 151 -19.62 -3.30 -10.16
C ASN A 151 -18.78 -3.45 -8.85
N ASP A 152 -19.01 -4.55 -8.13
CA ASP A 152 -18.40 -4.83 -6.82
C ASP A 152 -17.02 -5.50 -6.91
N ALA A 153 -16.51 -5.77 -8.12
CA ALA A 153 -15.17 -6.32 -8.29
C ALA A 153 -14.13 -5.27 -7.88
N ARG A 154 -13.22 -5.62 -6.97
CA ARG A 154 -12.14 -4.77 -6.47
C ARG A 154 -10.80 -5.31 -6.94
N VAL A 155 -9.89 -4.41 -7.29
CA VAL A 155 -8.49 -4.77 -7.61
C VAL A 155 -7.86 -5.42 -6.37
N SER A 156 -7.44 -6.67 -6.53
CA SER A 156 -6.86 -7.51 -5.48
C SER A 156 -5.36 -7.76 -5.66
N ASP A 157 -4.81 -7.43 -6.84
CA ASP A 157 -3.37 -7.43 -7.07
C ASP A 157 -3.06 -6.60 -8.33
N MET A 158 -1.81 -6.14 -8.44
CA MET A 158 -1.32 -5.35 -9.55
C MET A 158 0.18 -5.61 -9.74
N THR A 159 0.63 -5.68 -10.99
CA THR A 159 2.05 -5.86 -11.34
C THR A 159 2.36 -5.23 -12.69
N ILE A 160 3.64 -4.97 -12.94
CA ILE A 160 4.14 -4.50 -14.23
C ILE A 160 5.05 -5.60 -14.77
N ASP A 161 4.81 -6.04 -16.00
CA ASP A 161 5.64 -7.06 -16.63
C ASP A 161 6.91 -6.48 -17.28
N THR A 162 7.70 -7.34 -17.91
CA THR A 162 8.96 -6.95 -18.57
C THR A 162 8.76 -6.19 -19.87
N ASP A 163 7.58 -6.27 -20.47
CA ASP A 163 7.21 -5.57 -21.70
C ASP A 163 6.50 -4.23 -21.39
N GLU A 164 6.58 -3.79 -20.13
CA GLU A 164 6.04 -2.53 -19.61
C GLU A 164 4.50 -2.45 -19.59
N PHE A 165 3.81 -3.59 -19.59
CA PHE A 165 2.36 -3.64 -19.40
C PHE A 165 1.97 -3.72 -17.93
N LEU A 166 0.98 -2.90 -17.54
CA LEU A 166 0.33 -2.99 -16.23
C LEU A 166 -0.76 -4.07 -16.27
N TRP A 167 -0.58 -5.12 -15.46
CA TRP A 167 -1.57 -6.16 -15.23
C TRP A 167 -2.19 -5.99 -13.85
N PHE A 168 -3.49 -6.23 -13.75
CA PHE A 168 -4.18 -6.24 -12.47
C PHE A 168 -5.22 -7.35 -12.44
N PHE A 169 -5.46 -7.88 -11.24
CA PHE A 169 -6.51 -8.85 -10.97
C PHE A 169 -7.62 -8.16 -10.21
N SER A 170 -8.85 -8.33 -10.67
CA SER A 170 -10.04 -7.83 -9.99
C SER A 170 -10.97 -8.98 -9.64
N GLY A 171 -11.47 -8.99 -8.40
CA GLY A 171 -12.42 -9.98 -7.93
C GLY A 171 -13.24 -9.47 -6.75
N GLN A 172 -14.19 -10.26 -6.30
CA GLN A 172 -15.01 -9.94 -5.13
C GLN A 172 -14.27 -10.27 -3.82
N PHE A 173 -13.13 -9.61 -3.59
CA PHE A 173 -12.27 -9.88 -2.44
C PHE A 173 -12.77 -9.21 -1.14
N PHE A 174 -13.49 -8.09 -1.27
CA PHE A 174 -14.06 -7.32 -0.16
C PHE A 174 -15.58 -7.45 -0.03
N ASN A 175 -16.16 -8.61 -0.35
CA ASN A 175 -17.53 -8.89 0.10
C ASN A 175 -17.49 -9.11 1.62
N THR A 176 -17.46 -8.01 2.39
CA THR A 176 -17.90 -8.04 3.78
C THR A 176 -19.40 -8.36 3.75
N TYR A 177 -19.72 -9.64 3.90
CA TYR A 177 -21.07 -10.06 4.25
C TYR A 177 -21.30 -9.64 5.70
N ALA A 178 -21.77 -8.42 5.91
CA ALA A 178 -22.44 -8.08 7.16
C ALA A 178 -23.80 -8.79 7.09
N SER A 179 -23.94 -9.90 7.82
CA SER A 179 -25.26 -10.51 7.96
C SER A 179 -26.17 -9.51 8.65
N ASP A 180 -27.29 -9.12 8.02
CA ASP A 180 -28.30 -8.25 8.63
C ASP A 180 -28.79 -8.79 9.99
N ASN A 181 -28.63 -10.10 10.20
CA ASN A 181 -28.82 -10.76 11.49
C ASN A 181 -27.47 -11.22 12.07
N PRO A 182 -26.99 -10.67 13.20
CA PRO A 182 -25.77 -11.15 13.83
C PRO A 182 -25.88 -12.64 14.16
N ILE A 183 -24.92 -13.43 13.68
CA ILE A 183 -24.82 -14.85 14.00
C ILE A 183 -24.54 -14.97 15.51
N THR A 184 -25.55 -15.36 16.28
CA THR A 184 -25.39 -15.60 17.72
C THR A 184 -24.62 -16.91 17.92
N ILE A 185 -23.31 -16.81 18.15
CA ILE A 185 -22.39 -17.95 18.26
C ILE A 185 -22.85 -18.96 19.33
N HIS A 186 -23.49 -18.47 20.40
CA HIS A 186 -24.06 -19.30 21.47
C HIS A 186 -25.34 -20.08 21.09
N LYS A 187 -25.92 -19.85 19.92
CA LYS A 187 -27.05 -20.62 19.38
C LYS A 187 -26.61 -21.72 18.40
N ILE A 188 -25.33 -21.76 18.03
CA ILE A 188 -24.77 -22.82 17.20
C ILE A 188 -24.35 -23.96 18.13
N ASN A 189 -25.33 -24.63 18.73
CA ASN A 189 -25.12 -25.96 19.26
C ASN A 189 -25.18 -26.95 18.09
N THR A 190 -24.07 -27.65 17.92
CA THR A 190 -23.86 -28.77 16.99
C THR A 190 -25.04 -29.73 16.97
N ARG A 191 -25.57 -29.99 15.76
CA ARG A 191 -26.17 -31.29 15.43
C ARG A 191 -25.11 -32.16 14.78
#